data_AF-A0A857V9U2-F1
#
_entry.id   AF-A0A857V9U2-F1
#
_cell.length_a   1.000
_cell.length_b   1.000
_cell.length_c   1.000
_cell.angle_alpha   90.00
_cell.angle_beta   90.00
_cell.angle_gamma   90.00
#
_symmetry.space_group_name_H-M   'P 1'
#
loop_
_entity.id
_entity.type
_entity.pdbx_description
1 polymer ?
#
loop_
_entity_poly.entity_id
_entity_poly.type
_entity_poly.pdbx_seq_one_letter_code
_entity_poly.pdbx_strand_id
1 'polypeptide(L)'
;MKKTMSGFTLIEILIVVFIIGILAGITLVTYNGVQARARNSQTLSAANQWVKILKTYQLRNHRYPELSTCLGSGYGYGVNNDKGSTGVGQCRQTSTSSGIITDPNVSVAIAKYSSNAPNPAFVTAANSDTDWHRGIYYSISGTDALFTFILDSSGASECPRKFADMSLTSSQRSTRDGNHICTYKLGNADSTFTNPEGL
;
A
#
# COMPACT_ATOMS: atom_id res chain seq x y z
N MET A 1 14.50 -0.63 66.61
CA MET A 1 13.73 0.24 65.70
C MET A 1 12.67 -0.60 64.99
N LYS A 2 11.38 -0.45 65.33
CA LYS A 2 10.28 -1.15 64.65
C LYS A 2 9.92 -0.36 63.38
N LYS A 3 10.12 -0.96 62.21
CA LYS A 3 9.59 -0.42 60.94
C LYS A 3 8.07 -0.60 60.94
N THR A 4 7.33 0.50 60.85
CA THR A 4 5.90 0.48 60.56
C THR A 4 5.70 0.05 59.11
N MET A 5 5.17 -1.15 58.89
CA MET A 5 4.67 -1.55 57.58
C MET A 5 3.33 -0.83 57.35
N SER A 6 3.37 0.25 56.56
CA SER A 6 2.17 0.85 55.98
C SER A 6 1.67 -0.09 54.88
N GLY A 7 0.48 -0.65 55.06
CA GLY A 7 -0.22 -1.43 54.04
C GLY A 7 -1.06 -0.53 53.16
N PHE A 8 -1.09 -0.81 51.85
CA PHE A 8 -2.02 -0.17 50.92
C PHE A 8 -3.46 -0.56 51.26
N THR A 9 -4.37 0.41 51.18
CA THR A 9 -5.80 0.15 51.41
C THR A 9 -6.40 -0.57 50.21
N LEU A 10 -7.38 -1.45 50.47
CA LEU A 10 -8.13 -2.14 49.43
C LEU A 10 -8.78 -1.17 48.44
N ILE A 11 -9.19 0.01 48.93
CA ILE A 11 -9.82 1.04 48.12
C ILE A 11 -8.80 1.72 47.19
N GLU A 12 -7.56 1.93 47.63
CA GLU A 12 -6.50 2.48 46.78
C GLU A 12 -6.20 1.55 45.60
N ILE A 13 -6.14 0.24 45.82
CA ILE A 13 -5.91 -0.69 44.70
C ILE A 13 -7.15 -0.76 43.78
N LEU A 14 -8.36 -0.71 44.34
CA LEU A 14 -9.61 -0.77 43.56
C LEU A 14 -9.77 0.43 42.62
N ILE A 15 -9.50 1.66 43.08
CA ILE A 15 -9.62 2.84 42.22
C ILE A 15 -8.56 2.82 41.11
N VAL A 16 -7.36 2.30 41.39
CA VAL A 16 -6.27 2.24 40.40
C VAL A 16 -6.64 1.31 39.26
N VAL A 17 -7.11 0.09 39.55
CA VAL A 17 -7.52 -0.85 38.49
C VAL A 17 -8.75 -0.36 37.73
N PHE A 18 -9.66 0.35 38.39
CA PHE A 18 -10.82 0.96 37.75
C PHE A 18 -10.42 2.06 36.75
N ILE A 19 -9.53 2.97 37.17
CA ILE A 19 -9.02 4.03 36.29
C ILE A 19 -8.25 3.44 35.10
N ILE A 20 -7.39 2.44 35.33
CA ILE A 20 -6.69 1.75 34.24
C ILE A 20 -7.69 1.08 33.28
N GLY A 21 -8.77 0.48 33.79
CA GLY A 21 -9.83 -0.11 32.97
C GLY A 21 -10.53 0.89 32.05
N ILE A 22 -10.90 2.07 32.56
CA ILE A 22 -11.52 3.12 31.76
C ILE A 22 -10.54 3.66 30.70
N LEU A 23 -9.30 3.96 31.09
CA LEU A 23 -8.28 4.47 30.17
C LEU A 23 -7.96 3.46 29.07
N ALA A 24 -7.84 2.16 29.41
CA ALA A 24 -7.63 1.10 28.43
C ALA A 24 -8.79 1.01 27.42
N GLY A 25 -10.04 1.12 27.88
CA GLY A 25 -11.22 1.10 27.00
C GLY A 25 -11.22 2.24 25.98
N ILE A 26 -10.93 3.48 26.41
CA ILE A 26 -10.90 4.65 25.51
C ILE A 26 -9.77 4.56 24.48
N THR A 27 -8.58 4.11 24.92
CA THR A 27 -7.41 3.98 24.03
C THR A 27 -7.62 2.95 22.92
N LEU A 28 -8.29 1.82 23.20
CA LEU A 28 -8.57 0.77 22.21
C LEU A 28 -9.41 1.25 21.03
N VAL A 29 -10.46 2.04 21.27
CA VAL A 29 -11.38 2.49 20.21
C VAL A 29 -10.71 3.53 19.30
N THR A 30 -9.85 4.38 19.87
CA THR A 30 -9.17 5.45 19.11
C THR A 30 -7.95 4.95 18.31
N TYR A 31 -7.29 3.88 18.75
CA TYR A 31 -6.07 3.36 18.12
C TYR A 31 -6.30 2.81 16.70
N ASN A 32 -7.45 2.17 16.43
CA ASN A 32 -7.75 1.55 15.15
C ASN A 32 -7.77 2.56 13.98
N GLY A 33 -8.36 3.74 14.17
CA GLY A 33 -8.41 4.78 13.14
C GLY A 33 -7.05 5.46 12.89
N VAL A 34 -6.24 5.63 13.94
CA VAL A 34 -4.91 6.26 13.83
C VAL A 34 -3.95 5.35 13.05
N GLN A 35 -3.96 4.04 13.32
CA GLN A 35 -3.11 3.10 12.60
C GLN A 35 -3.45 3.05 11.10
N ALA A 36 -4.75 3.07 10.75
CA ALA A 36 -5.19 3.09 9.36
C ALA A 36 -4.71 4.36 8.62
N ARG A 37 -4.82 5.54 9.26
CA ARG A 37 -4.30 6.80 8.69
C ARG A 37 -2.79 6.78 8.51
N ALA A 38 -2.05 6.22 9.47
CA ALA A 38 -0.60 6.08 9.36
C ALA A 38 -0.21 5.16 8.18
N ARG A 39 -0.89 4.02 8.01
CA ARG A 39 -0.71 3.11 6.86
C ARG A 39 -1.00 3.82 5.53
N ASN A 40 -2.08 4.59 5.46
CA ASN A 40 -2.41 5.36 4.26
C ASN A 40 -1.36 6.43 3.95
N SER A 41 -0.87 7.15 4.96
CA SER A 41 0.23 8.11 4.80
C SER A 41 1.51 7.44 4.29
N GLN A 42 1.84 6.26 4.80
CA GLN A 42 2.98 5.47 4.33
C GLN A 42 2.80 5.06 2.86
N THR A 43 1.63 4.52 2.50
CA THR A 43 1.32 4.13 1.12
C THR A 43 1.37 5.32 0.16
N LEU A 44 0.80 6.47 0.53
CA LEU A 44 0.83 7.67 -0.32
C LEU A 44 2.25 8.22 -0.49
N SER A 45 3.06 8.21 0.57
CA SER A 45 4.47 8.61 0.50
C SER A 45 5.26 7.67 -0.43
N ALA A 46 5.10 6.36 -0.27
CA ALA A 46 5.72 5.36 -1.12
C ALA A 46 5.26 5.50 -2.57
N ALA A 47 3.96 5.68 -2.80
CA ALA A 47 3.40 5.84 -4.12
C ALA A 47 3.98 7.05 -4.86
N ASN A 48 4.15 8.19 -4.18
CA ASN A 48 4.75 9.38 -4.78
C ASN A 48 6.19 9.14 -5.23
N GLN A 49 6.95 8.35 -4.47
CA GLN A 49 8.32 8.00 -4.83
C GLN A 49 8.35 7.03 -6.02
N TRP A 50 7.49 6.01 -6.02
CA TRP A 50 7.37 5.06 -7.12
C TRP A 50 6.98 5.73 -8.45
N VAL A 51 6.05 6.70 -8.41
CA VAL A 51 5.70 7.48 -9.61
C VAL A 51 6.90 8.23 -10.17
N LYS A 52 7.70 8.89 -9.33
CA LYS A 52 8.92 9.59 -9.76
C LYS A 52 9.94 8.62 -10.38
N ILE A 53 10.08 7.45 -9.79
CA ILE A 53 10.99 6.40 -10.27
C ILE A 53 10.54 5.89 -11.65
N LEU A 54 9.26 5.56 -11.82
CA LEU A 54 8.71 5.08 -13.10
C LEU A 54 8.84 6.12 -14.21
N LYS A 55 8.66 7.40 -13.88
CA LYS A 55 8.90 8.49 -14.83
C LYS A 55 10.35 8.68 -15.17
N THR A 56 11.24 8.58 -14.19
CA THR A 56 12.68 8.63 -14.43
C THR A 56 13.10 7.48 -15.34
N TYR A 57 12.55 6.29 -15.11
CA TYR A 57 12.72 5.15 -16.00
C TYR A 57 12.25 5.46 -17.41
N GLN A 58 11.06 6.05 -17.57
CA GLN A 58 10.54 6.46 -18.88
C GLN A 58 11.45 7.48 -19.56
N LEU A 59 11.95 8.49 -18.85
CA LEU A 59 12.86 9.51 -19.39
C LEU A 59 14.18 8.91 -19.88
N ARG A 60 14.67 7.84 -19.25
CA ARG A 60 15.96 7.22 -19.57
C ARG A 60 15.86 6.13 -20.63
N ASN A 61 14.74 5.42 -20.70
CA ASN A 61 14.54 4.29 -21.62
C ASN A 61 13.57 4.62 -22.76
N HIS A 62 13.02 5.84 -22.79
CA HIS A 62 11.99 6.30 -23.72
C HIS A 62 10.71 5.44 -23.72
N ARG A 63 10.49 4.63 -22.69
CA ARG A 63 9.28 3.80 -22.54
C ARG A 63 9.08 3.43 -21.09
N TYR A 64 7.84 3.12 -20.71
CA TYR A 64 7.58 2.50 -19.41
C TYR A 64 7.98 1.02 -19.43
N PRO A 65 8.14 0.36 -18.26
CA PRO A 65 8.34 -1.09 -18.22
C PRO A 65 7.21 -1.82 -18.95
N GLU A 66 7.57 -2.85 -19.72
CA GLU A 66 6.64 -3.62 -20.58
C GLU A 66 5.91 -4.75 -19.84
N LEU A 67 6.29 -5.02 -18.59
CA LEU A 67 5.66 -6.03 -17.76
C LEU A 67 5.05 -5.40 -16.51
N SER A 68 3.89 -5.93 -16.12
CA SER A 68 3.23 -5.56 -14.87
C SER A 68 4.00 -6.14 -13.69
N THR A 69 4.15 -5.37 -12.62
CA THR A 69 4.90 -5.85 -11.45
C THR A 69 4.48 -5.19 -10.14
N CYS A 70 4.75 -5.89 -9.04
CA CYS A 70 4.60 -5.35 -7.70
C CYS A 70 5.72 -4.37 -7.37
N LEU A 71 5.38 -3.25 -6.74
CA LEU A 71 6.33 -2.19 -6.42
C LEU A 71 6.68 -2.19 -4.93
N GLY A 72 7.94 -2.49 -4.62
CA GLY A 72 8.44 -2.70 -3.26
C GLY A 72 8.90 -4.14 -3.02
N SER A 73 9.42 -4.40 -1.84
CA SER A 73 9.89 -5.72 -1.40
C SER A 73 9.04 -6.27 -0.25
N GLY A 74 8.92 -7.59 -0.12
CA GLY A 74 8.18 -8.20 0.98
C GLY A 74 6.70 -8.48 0.71
N TYR A 75 6.25 -8.44 -0.55
CA TYR A 75 4.94 -8.98 -0.92
C TYR A 75 4.86 -10.47 -0.57
N GLY A 76 3.84 -10.86 0.18
CA GLY A 76 3.42 -12.26 0.30
C GLY A 76 2.70 -12.74 -0.96
N TYR A 77 2.47 -14.04 -1.07
CA TYR A 77 1.66 -14.69 -2.09
C TYR A 77 0.25 -14.99 -1.56
N GLY A 78 -0.76 -14.98 -2.43
CA GLY A 78 -2.14 -15.22 -2.02
C GLY A 78 -2.75 -14.12 -1.12
N VAL A 79 -4.05 -14.21 -0.89
CA VAL A 79 -4.82 -13.19 -0.12
C VAL A 79 -4.39 -13.08 1.35
N ASN A 80 -3.82 -14.16 1.92
CA ASN A 80 -3.41 -14.24 3.33
C ASN A 80 -1.94 -13.86 3.59
N ASN A 81 -1.20 -13.39 2.59
CA ASN A 81 0.25 -13.16 2.68
C ASN A 81 1.06 -14.44 2.99
N ASP A 82 0.64 -15.58 2.46
CA ASP A 82 1.41 -16.81 2.58
C ASP A 82 2.73 -16.68 1.79
N LYS A 83 3.81 -17.31 2.26
CA LYS A 83 5.00 -17.50 1.41
C LYS A 83 4.67 -18.61 0.41
N GLY A 84 4.04 -18.25 -0.71
CA GLY A 84 3.61 -19.20 -1.73
C GLY A 84 4.76 -20.12 -2.18
N SER A 85 4.42 -21.28 -2.75
CA SER A 85 5.38 -22.35 -3.08
C SER A 85 6.51 -21.97 -4.04
N THR A 86 6.42 -20.83 -4.73
CA THR A 86 7.43 -20.31 -5.66
C THR A 86 8.37 -19.27 -5.05
N GLY A 87 8.08 -18.78 -3.84
CA GLY A 87 8.84 -17.70 -3.20
C GLY A 87 8.68 -16.32 -3.84
N VAL A 88 7.82 -16.16 -4.85
CA VAL A 88 7.57 -14.89 -5.55
C VAL A 88 6.36 -14.19 -4.93
N GLY A 89 6.49 -12.91 -4.59
CA GLY A 89 5.40 -12.11 -4.03
C GLY A 89 4.33 -11.74 -5.05
N GLN A 90 3.08 -11.58 -4.61
CA GLN A 90 1.93 -11.27 -5.45
C GLN A 90 1.19 -10.03 -4.91
N CYS A 91 0.81 -9.13 -5.81
CA CYS A 91 0.14 -7.87 -5.48
C CYS A 91 -1.26 -7.77 -6.08
N ARG A 92 -1.61 -8.68 -6.99
CA ARG A 92 -2.97 -8.79 -7.52
C ARG A 92 -3.27 -10.23 -7.90
N GLN A 93 -4.50 -10.65 -7.69
CA GLN A 93 -5.07 -11.84 -8.29
C GLN A 93 -6.40 -11.49 -8.95
N THR A 94 -6.73 -12.18 -10.04
CA THR A 94 -8.09 -12.17 -10.60
C THR A 94 -8.68 -13.55 -10.48
N SER A 95 -10.01 -13.66 -10.43
CA SER A 95 -10.70 -14.95 -10.30
C SER A 95 -10.30 -16.00 -11.34
N THR A 96 -9.73 -15.56 -12.47
CA THR A 96 -9.33 -16.37 -13.62
C THR A 96 -7.81 -16.56 -13.80
N SER A 97 -6.94 -15.91 -13.02
CA SER A 97 -5.48 -16.03 -13.20
C SER A 97 -4.66 -15.64 -11.96
N SER A 98 -3.39 -16.05 -11.91
CA SER A 98 -2.42 -15.64 -10.87
C SER A 98 -2.13 -14.13 -10.82
N GLY A 99 -2.80 -13.31 -11.65
CA GLY A 99 -2.74 -11.85 -11.60
C GLY A 99 -1.34 -11.28 -11.76
N ILE A 100 -0.96 -10.34 -10.92
CA ILE A 100 0.33 -9.63 -11.01
C ILE A 100 1.25 -10.10 -9.89
N ILE A 101 2.41 -10.60 -10.28
CA ILE A 101 3.50 -11.04 -9.40
C ILE A 101 4.68 -10.08 -9.46
N THR A 102 5.59 -10.25 -8.50
CA THR A 102 6.88 -9.55 -8.50
C THR A 102 7.73 -10.11 -9.64
N ASP A 103 8.14 -9.24 -10.56
CA ASP A 103 8.96 -9.60 -11.71
C ASP A 103 10.40 -9.17 -11.42
N PRO A 104 11.36 -10.10 -11.34
CA PRO A 104 12.73 -9.76 -10.98
C PRO A 104 13.41 -8.91 -12.04
N ASN A 105 13.07 -9.06 -13.34
CA ASN A 105 13.69 -8.29 -14.41
C ASN A 105 13.27 -6.82 -14.34
N VAL A 106 11.96 -6.58 -14.15
CA VAL A 106 11.44 -5.22 -13.97
C VAL A 106 11.96 -4.62 -12.67
N SER A 107 11.97 -5.39 -11.58
CA SER A 107 12.45 -4.93 -10.28
C SER A 107 13.92 -4.49 -10.34
N VAL A 108 14.79 -5.26 -11.01
CA VAL A 108 16.20 -4.88 -11.20
C VAL A 108 16.37 -3.69 -12.14
N ALA A 109 15.57 -3.62 -13.22
CA ALA A 109 15.62 -2.51 -14.16
C ALA A 109 15.23 -1.17 -13.51
N ILE A 110 14.21 -1.20 -12.65
CA ILE A 110 13.75 -0.05 -11.88
C ILE A 110 14.67 0.26 -10.70
N ALA A 111 15.31 -0.76 -10.10
CA ALA A 111 16.19 -0.62 -8.93
C ALA A 111 17.31 0.42 -9.15
N LYS A 112 17.81 0.54 -10.38
CA LYS A 112 18.83 1.53 -10.79
C LYS A 112 18.40 2.98 -10.54
N TYR A 113 17.10 3.22 -10.48
CA TYR A 113 16.49 4.53 -10.30
C TYR A 113 15.83 4.69 -8.92
N SER A 114 15.88 3.65 -8.06
CA SER A 114 15.06 3.53 -6.86
C SER A 114 15.86 3.44 -5.56
N SER A 115 17.00 4.14 -5.45
CA SER A 115 17.97 3.95 -4.36
C SER A 115 17.39 3.98 -2.93
N ASN A 116 16.18 4.52 -2.72
CA ASN A 116 15.46 4.51 -1.43
C ASN A 116 13.93 4.34 -1.54
N ALA A 117 13.40 3.59 -2.50
CA ALA A 117 11.94 3.46 -2.61
C ALA A 117 11.35 2.72 -1.39
N PRO A 118 10.49 3.36 -0.57
CA PRO A 118 9.99 2.75 0.65
C PRO A 118 8.91 1.73 0.32
N ASN A 119 8.81 0.74 1.20
CA ASN A 119 7.75 -0.26 1.12
C ASN A 119 6.40 0.36 1.52
N PRO A 120 5.33 0.07 0.77
CA PRO A 120 3.99 0.48 1.17
C PRO A 120 3.55 -0.25 2.44
N ALA A 121 2.42 0.16 3.02
CA ALA A 121 1.85 -0.51 4.18
C ALA A 121 1.23 -1.90 3.87
N PHE A 122 1.36 -2.40 2.62
CA PHE A 122 0.81 -3.67 2.13
C PHE A 122 -0.67 -3.91 2.46
N VAL A 123 -1.47 -2.83 2.51
CA VAL A 123 -2.92 -2.93 2.68
C VAL A 123 -3.49 -3.79 1.56
N THR A 124 -4.34 -4.74 1.93
CA THR A 124 -5.02 -5.65 1.00
C THR A 124 -6.47 -5.21 0.83
N ALA A 125 -6.96 -5.21 -0.41
CA ALA A 125 -8.36 -5.01 -0.75
C ALA A 125 -8.84 -6.29 -1.45
N ALA A 126 -9.61 -7.13 -0.74
CA ALA A 126 -10.11 -8.39 -1.29
C ALA A 126 -11.58 -8.28 -1.72
N ASN A 127 -11.90 -8.80 -2.90
CA ASN A 127 -13.28 -9.04 -3.33
C ASN A 127 -13.68 -10.50 -3.11
N SER A 128 -12.73 -11.41 -3.26
CA SER A 128 -12.85 -12.84 -2.94
C SER A 128 -11.49 -13.42 -2.52
N ASP A 129 -11.41 -14.71 -2.23
CA ASP A 129 -10.13 -15.40 -1.99
C ASP A 129 -9.26 -15.47 -3.26
N THR A 130 -9.86 -15.24 -4.42
CA THR A 130 -9.22 -15.33 -5.73
C THR A 130 -9.23 -14.01 -6.52
N ASP A 131 -9.85 -12.95 -6.01
CA ASP A 131 -9.83 -11.61 -6.61
C ASP A 131 -9.50 -10.59 -5.52
N TRP A 132 -8.28 -10.06 -5.57
CA TRP A 132 -7.75 -9.17 -4.54
C TRP A 132 -6.58 -8.34 -5.07
N HIS A 133 -6.33 -7.23 -4.38
CA HIS A 133 -5.23 -6.30 -4.65
C HIS A 133 -4.47 -6.00 -3.37
N ARG A 134 -3.16 -5.74 -3.46
CA ARG A 134 -2.31 -5.45 -2.31
C ARG A 134 -1.24 -4.42 -2.62
N GLY A 135 -1.00 -3.52 -1.67
CA GLY A 135 0.12 -2.59 -1.68
C GLY A 135 0.08 -1.61 -2.84
N ILE A 136 1.16 -1.58 -3.63
CA ILE A 136 1.32 -0.73 -4.80
C ILE A 136 1.83 -1.60 -5.94
N TYR A 137 1.25 -1.48 -7.11
CA TYR A 137 1.74 -2.19 -8.28
C TYR A 137 1.58 -1.36 -9.55
N TYR A 138 2.44 -1.69 -10.51
CA TYR A 138 2.38 -1.18 -11.86
C TYR A 138 1.75 -2.23 -12.76
N SER A 139 0.90 -1.79 -13.68
CA SER A 139 0.28 -2.70 -14.64
C SER A 139 0.13 -2.07 -16.02
N ILE A 140 0.05 -2.91 -17.04
CA ILE A 140 -0.19 -2.49 -18.41
C ILE A 140 -1.53 -3.05 -18.87
N SER A 141 -2.36 -2.19 -19.44
CA SER A 141 -3.63 -2.58 -20.02
C SER A 141 -3.74 -2.02 -21.44
N GLY A 142 -3.56 -2.88 -22.44
CA GLY A 142 -3.37 -2.43 -23.82
C GLY A 142 -2.12 -1.56 -23.93
N THR A 143 -2.30 -0.31 -24.37
CA THR A 143 -1.22 0.68 -24.45
C THR A 143 -1.07 1.51 -23.18
N ASP A 144 -1.92 1.33 -22.17
CA ASP A 144 -1.95 2.21 -21.01
C ASP A 144 -1.05 1.68 -19.89
N ALA A 145 -0.13 2.54 -19.45
CA ALA A 145 0.66 2.36 -18.25
C ALA A 145 -0.17 2.82 -17.04
N LEU A 146 -0.54 1.87 -16.17
CA LEU A 146 -1.40 2.09 -15.02
C LEU A 146 -0.62 1.91 -13.71
N PHE A 147 -0.94 2.75 -12.74
CA PHE A 147 -0.39 2.74 -11.41
C PHE A 147 -1.52 2.57 -10.40
N THR A 148 -1.46 1.51 -9.59
CA THR A 148 -2.51 1.21 -8.61
C THR A 148 -1.93 1.12 -7.21
N PHE A 149 -2.64 1.68 -6.24
CA PHE A 149 -2.37 1.49 -4.82
C PHE A 149 -3.66 1.36 -4.01
N ILE A 150 -3.55 0.76 -2.83
CA ILE A 150 -4.68 0.47 -1.95
C ILE A 150 -4.65 1.40 -0.74
N LEU A 151 -5.80 1.98 -0.40
CA LEU A 151 -6.01 2.74 0.84
C LEU A 151 -6.96 2.00 1.78
N ASP A 152 -6.62 2.00 3.06
CA ASP A 152 -7.46 1.51 4.14
C ASP A 152 -8.67 2.44 4.32
N SER A 153 -9.88 1.86 4.28
CA SER A 153 -11.14 2.61 4.38
C SER A 153 -11.39 3.24 5.74
N SER A 154 -10.71 2.75 6.79
CA SER A 154 -10.75 3.36 8.13
C SER A 154 -9.89 4.62 8.21
N GLY A 155 -8.95 4.79 7.28
CA GLY A 155 -8.01 5.91 7.23
C GLY A 155 -8.25 6.91 6.10
N ALA A 156 -9.07 6.57 5.10
CA ALA A 156 -9.39 7.42 3.96
C ALA A 156 -10.83 7.17 3.50
N SER A 157 -11.59 8.24 3.22
CA SER A 157 -12.98 8.15 2.77
C SER A 157 -13.14 7.91 1.27
N GLU A 158 -12.11 8.24 0.47
CA GLU A 158 -12.10 8.08 -0.98
C GLU A 158 -10.68 8.11 -1.55
N CYS A 159 -10.54 7.64 -2.80
CA CYS A 159 -9.31 7.82 -3.58
C CYS A 159 -9.14 9.29 -3.98
N PRO A 160 -7.92 9.87 -3.85
CA PRO A 160 -7.65 11.21 -4.36
C PRO A 160 -7.99 11.36 -5.84
N ARG A 161 -8.72 12.41 -6.23
CA ARG A 161 -9.04 12.66 -7.66
C ARG A 161 -7.80 12.91 -8.51
N LYS A 162 -6.75 13.46 -7.90
CA LYS A 162 -5.43 13.67 -8.48
C LYS A 162 -4.38 13.13 -7.53
N PHE A 163 -3.36 12.50 -8.09
CA PHE A 163 -2.21 12.03 -7.35
C PHE A 163 -0.95 12.34 -8.14
N ALA A 164 -0.05 13.12 -7.53
CA ALA A 164 0.99 13.85 -8.26
C ALA A 164 0.35 14.68 -9.40
N ASP A 165 0.78 14.45 -10.64
CA ASP A 165 0.25 15.03 -11.88
C ASP A 165 -0.69 14.06 -12.64
N MET A 166 -0.96 12.88 -12.09
CA MET A 166 -1.86 11.90 -12.71
C MET A 166 -3.30 12.12 -12.26
N SER A 167 -4.24 11.89 -13.19
CA SER A 167 -5.67 11.83 -12.89
C SER A 167 -6.10 10.42 -12.52
N LEU A 168 -7.03 10.34 -11.56
CA LEU A 168 -7.69 9.09 -11.21
C LEU A 168 -8.41 8.51 -12.44
N THR A 169 -8.07 7.28 -12.81
CA THR A 169 -8.68 6.56 -13.93
C THR A 169 -9.84 5.70 -13.46
N SER A 170 -9.64 4.99 -12.35
CA SER A 170 -10.70 4.23 -11.71
C SER A 170 -10.48 4.17 -10.20
N SER A 171 -11.59 4.15 -9.47
CA SER A 171 -11.63 3.92 -8.04
C SER A 171 -12.69 2.88 -7.75
N GLN A 172 -12.28 1.77 -7.14
CA GLN A 172 -13.19 0.70 -6.73
C GLN A 172 -13.09 0.50 -5.22
N ARG A 173 -14.20 0.07 -4.61
CA ARG A 173 -14.22 -0.33 -3.20
C ARG A 173 -14.29 -1.84 -3.13
N SER A 174 -13.40 -2.45 -2.36
CA SER A 174 -13.41 -3.90 -2.15
C SER A 174 -14.70 -4.32 -1.45
N THR A 175 -15.23 -5.48 -1.83
CA THR A 175 -16.50 -5.97 -1.28
C THR A 175 -16.38 -6.63 0.09
N ARG A 176 -15.22 -7.24 0.43
CA ARG A 176 -15.02 -7.88 1.73
C ARG A 176 -14.52 -6.92 2.81
N ASP A 177 -13.52 -6.11 2.48
CA ASP A 177 -12.81 -5.27 3.47
C ASP A 177 -13.20 -3.79 3.38
N GLY A 178 -13.89 -3.39 2.31
CA GLY A 178 -14.28 -2.00 2.08
C GLY A 178 -13.12 -1.08 1.68
N ASN A 179 -11.91 -1.60 1.52
CA ASN A 179 -10.70 -0.83 1.16
C ASN A 179 -10.78 -0.27 -0.26
N HIS A 180 -10.11 0.85 -0.49
CA HIS A 180 -10.17 1.56 -1.77
C HIS A 180 -9.02 1.14 -2.68
N ILE A 181 -9.35 0.71 -3.89
CA ILE A 181 -8.41 0.40 -4.97
C ILE A 181 -8.35 1.62 -5.88
N CYS A 182 -7.25 2.35 -5.83
CA CYS A 182 -7.07 3.60 -6.56
C CYS A 182 -6.13 3.41 -7.75
N THR A 183 -6.63 3.55 -8.97
CA THR A 183 -5.86 3.36 -10.20
C THR A 183 -5.74 4.66 -10.98
N TYR A 184 -4.52 4.99 -11.38
CA TYR A 184 -4.16 6.21 -12.10
C TYR A 184 -3.42 5.84 -13.38
N LYS A 185 -3.64 6.63 -14.44
CA LYS A 185 -2.90 6.49 -15.69
C LYS A 185 -1.63 7.31 -15.62
N LEU A 186 -0.49 6.64 -15.78
CA LEU A 186 0.83 7.26 -15.91
C LEU A 186 1.04 7.86 -17.30
N GLY A 187 0.54 7.16 -18.33
CA GLY A 187 0.73 7.53 -19.74
C GLY A 187 0.49 6.33 -20.66
N ASN A 188 0.97 6.42 -21.89
CA ASN A 188 1.02 5.26 -22.78
C ASN A 188 2.35 4.51 -22.59
N ALA A 189 2.30 3.19 -22.45
CA ALA A 189 3.45 2.31 -22.30
C ALA A 189 4.46 2.46 -23.45
N ASP A 190 3.95 2.65 -24.67
CA ASP A 190 4.73 2.76 -25.91
C ASP A 190 5.08 4.20 -26.31
N SER A 191 4.61 5.21 -25.57
CA SER A 191 4.92 6.60 -25.91
C SER A 191 6.38 6.91 -25.61
N THR A 192 7.20 6.95 -26.65
CA THR A 192 8.48 7.66 -26.65
C THR A 192 8.21 9.10 -26.29
N PHE A 193 8.80 9.57 -25.20
CA PHE A 193 8.71 10.95 -24.77
C PHE A 193 9.12 11.88 -25.92
N THR A 194 8.15 12.45 -26.65
CA THR A 194 8.41 13.59 -27.52
C THR A 194 8.60 14.76 -26.59
N ASN A 195 9.87 15.13 -26.40
CA ASN A 195 10.27 16.26 -25.59
C ASN A 195 9.43 17.50 -25.99
N PRO A 196 8.65 18.12 -25.09
CA PRO A 196 7.96 19.36 -25.40
C PRO A 196 8.92 20.56 -25.49
N GLU A 197 10.21 20.39 -25.17
CA GLU A 197 11.22 21.43 -25.38
C GLU A 197 12.13 21.06 -26.54
N GLY A 198 11.78 21.58 -27.72
CA GLY A 198 12.71 21.72 -28.83
C GLY A 198 13.80 22.72 -28.45
N LEU A 199 15.02 22.22 -28.37
CA LEU A 199 16.26 22.96 -28.61
C LEU A 199 17.05 22.20 -29.66
#